data_AF-A0A4R4DV87-F1
#
_entry.id   AF-A0A4R4DV87-F1
#
_cell.length_a   1.000
_cell.length_b   1.000
_cell.length_c   1.000
_cell.angle_alpha   90.00
_cell.angle_beta   90.00
_cell.angle_gamma   90.00
#
_symmetry.space_group_name_H-M   'P 1'
#
loop_
_entity.id
_entity.type
_entity.pdbx_description
1 polymer ?
#
loop_
_entity_poly.entity_id
_entity_poly.type
_entity_poly.pdbx_seq_one_letter_code
_entity_poly.pdbx_strand_id
1 'polypeptide(L)'
;MKKIRLLLGNPFSDPRITTLRLVLFAQNAQQALRDEFVEVAALIGDKIEKVVVTLGAIGKGAAEQVGGTLALTAFKKRLHTFMKENEDGLSVALGGRSSRGFLAFLPQGLTELYRMTHTEAPAVLQRIGQALDDHAPALPDPLRSGLEGLYDQWTQLRTSQQYLLETLDAKRNERDAERIALEMAVLKAVHLVALKYLGNEEGAERFFAEHLLKGKRRKKKEEAAAV
;
A
#
# COMPACT_ATOMS: atom_id res chain seq x y z
N MET A 1 -8.73 2.56 -38.89
CA MET A 1 -7.91 3.58 -38.19
C MET A 1 -7.36 3.17 -36.80
N LYS A 2 -7.84 2.09 -36.15
CA LYS A 2 -7.31 1.65 -34.84
C LYS A 2 -5.80 1.30 -34.86
N LYS A 3 -5.30 0.67 -35.94
CA LYS A 3 -3.89 0.27 -36.06
C LYS A 3 -2.92 1.47 -36.09
N ILE A 4 -3.27 2.52 -36.84
CA ILE A 4 -2.48 3.76 -36.90
C ILE A 4 -2.47 4.46 -35.54
N ARG A 5 -3.60 4.46 -34.81
CA ARG A 5 -3.65 5.00 -33.43
C ARG A 5 -2.79 4.21 -32.44
N LEU A 6 -2.64 2.90 -32.62
CA LEU A 6 -1.74 2.09 -31.78
C LEU A 6 -0.27 2.38 -32.07
N LEU A 7 0.05 2.71 -33.32
CA LEU A 7 1.37 3.15 -33.71
C LEU A 7 1.69 4.55 -33.16
N LEU A 8 0.74 5.49 -33.22
CA LEU A 8 0.99 6.89 -32.80
C LEU A 8 0.73 7.14 -31.31
N GLY A 9 0.02 6.22 -30.64
CA GLY A 9 -0.29 6.31 -29.23
C GLY A 9 0.75 5.61 -28.35
N ASN A 10 0.54 5.68 -27.04
CA ASN A 10 1.34 4.93 -26.09
C ASN A 10 0.59 3.64 -25.68
N PRO A 11 0.91 2.48 -26.25
CA PRO A 11 0.25 1.21 -25.90
C PRO A 11 0.58 0.76 -24.46
N PHE A 12 1.65 1.26 -23.85
CA PHE A 12 2.05 0.94 -22.48
C PHE A 12 1.24 1.69 -21.41
N SER A 13 0.41 2.65 -21.83
CA SER A 13 -0.49 3.37 -20.92
C SER A 13 -1.74 2.57 -20.54
N ASP A 14 -1.93 1.35 -21.07
CA ASP A 14 -3.06 0.49 -20.71
C ASP A 14 -3.05 0.19 -19.19
N PRO A 15 -4.14 0.50 -18.45
CA PRO A 15 -4.25 0.20 -17.01
C PRO A 15 -4.02 -1.27 -16.63
N ARG A 16 -4.17 -2.20 -17.58
CA ARG A 16 -3.92 -3.63 -17.37
C ARG A 16 -2.42 -3.99 -17.31
N ILE A 17 -1.56 -3.09 -17.78
CA ILE A 17 -0.10 -3.23 -17.74
C ILE A 17 0.40 -2.61 -16.43
N THR A 18 0.69 -3.46 -15.45
CA THR A 18 1.23 -3.01 -14.16
C THR A 18 2.66 -2.49 -14.33
N THR A 19 3.10 -1.58 -13.46
CA THR A 19 4.47 -1.04 -13.46
C THR A 19 5.52 -2.14 -13.42
N LEU A 20 5.30 -3.20 -12.64
CA LEU A 20 6.20 -4.36 -12.58
C LEU A 20 6.32 -5.09 -13.93
N ARG A 21 5.21 -5.30 -14.64
CA ARG A 21 5.24 -5.93 -15.97
C ARG A 21 5.95 -5.06 -16.99
N LEU A 22 5.72 -3.74 -16.92
CA LEU A 22 6.43 -2.78 -17.76
C LEU A 22 7.95 -2.82 -17.50
N VAL A 23 8.38 -2.89 -16.24
CA VAL A 23 9.81 -3.00 -15.89
C VAL A 23 10.41 -4.30 -16.42
N LEU A 24 9.76 -5.46 -16.23
CA LEU A 24 10.25 -6.74 -16.74
C LEU A 24 10.35 -6.76 -18.27
N PHE A 25 9.34 -6.21 -18.94
CA PHE A 25 9.36 -6.03 -20.40
C PHE A 25 10.51 -5.12 -20.83
N ALA A 26 10.69 -3.98 -20.16
CA ALA A 26 11.73 -3.00 -20.47
C ALA A 26 13.14 -3.56 -20.23
N GLN A 27 13.37 -4.36 -19.18
CA GLN A 27 14.64 -5.03 -18.92
C GLN A 27 14.98 -6.04 -20.03
N ASN A 28 14.00 -6.83 -20.46
CA ASN A 28 14.19 -7.76 -21.56
C ASN A 28 14.51 -7.02 -22.87
N ALA A 29 13.78 -5.94 -23.17
CA ALA A 29 14.03 -5.11 -24.34
C ALA A 29 15.41 -4.44 -24.27
N GLN A 30 15.80 -3.85 -23.14
CA GLN A 30 17.11 -3.23 -22.95
C GLN A 30 18.26 -4.20 -23.20
N GLN A 31 18.14 -5.43 -22.70
CA GLN A 31 19.13 -6.48 -22.93
C GLN A 31 19.22 -6.89 -24.41
N ALA A 32 18.09 -7.00 -25.11
CA ALA A 32 18.06 -7.33 -26.53
C ALA A 32 18.59 -6.18 -27.42
N LEU A 33 18.40 -4.93 -27.00
CA LEU A 33 18.77 -3.72 -27.74
C LEU A 33 20.25 -3.32 -27.55
N ARG A 34 20.94 -3.88 -26.56
CA ARG A 34 22.27 -3.41 -26.10
C ARG A 34 23.35 -3.38 -27.17
N ASP A 35 23.30 -4.26 -28.16
CA ASP A 35 24.34 -4.41 -29.17
C ASP A 35 24.07 -3.53 -30.41
N GLU A 36 22.80 -3.29 -30.74
CA GLU A 36 22.40 -2.62 -31.99
C GLU A 36 21.79 -1.22 -31.79
N PHE A 37 21.24 -0.93 -30.61
CA PHE A 37 20.58 0.32 -30.27
C PHE A 37 21.08 0.80 -28.91
N VAL A 38 22.41 0.89 -28.77
CA VAL A 38 23.15 1.18 -27.53
C VAL A 38 22.57 2.37 -26.76
N GLU A 39 22.32 3.49 -27.45
CA GLU A 39 21.83 4.72 -26.81
C GLU A 39 20.42 4.55 -26.22
N VAL A 40 19.52 3.85 -26.92
CA VAL A 40 18.16 3.64 -26.43
C VAL A 40 18.13 2.58 -25.34
N ALA A 41 19.01 1.58 -25.41
CA ALA A 41 19.18 0.57 -24.37
C ALA A 41 19.68 1.22 -23.06
N ALA A 42 20.67 2.12 -23.14
CA ALA A 42 21.13 2.90 -22.00
C ALA A 42 20.01 3.77 -21.41
N LEU A 43 19.28 4.50 -22.27
CA LEU A 43 18.14 5.31 -21.83
C LEU A 43 17.07 4.48 -21.11
N ILE A 44 16.71 3.30 -21.62
CA ILE A 44 15.76 2.40 -20.96
C ILE A 44 16.33 1.94 -19.61
N GLY A 45 17.60 1.58 -19.54
CA GLY A 45 18.29 1.21 -18.31
C GLY A 45 18.18 2.27 -17.22
N ASP A 46 18.50 3.52 -17.54
CA ASP A 46 18.39 4.65 -16.62
C ASP A 46 16.95 4.84 -16.10
N LYS A 47 15.95 4.66 -16.96
CA LYS A 47 14.53 4.79 -16.56
C LYS A 47 14.07 3.60 -15.73
N ILE A 48 14.55 2.39 -16.02
CA ILE A 48 14.28 1.21 -15.19
C ILE A 48 14.81 1.44 -13.78
N GLU A 49 16.05 1.89 -13.63
CA GLU A 49 16.65 2.13 -12.32
C GLU A 49 15.82 3.14 -11.51
N LYS A 50 15.42 4.26 -12.11
CA LYS A 50 14.56 5.25 -11.45
C LYS A 50 13.21 4.68 -11.02
N VAL A 51 12.57 3.88 -11.87
CA VAL A 51 11.31 3.19 -11.52
C VAL A 51 11.54 2.11 -10.46
N VAL A 52 12.66 1.41 -10.47
CA VAL A 52 12.98 0.39 -9.46
C VAL A 52 13.29 1.04 -8.10
N VAL A 53 13.95 2.19 -8.07
CA VAL A 53 14.18 2.97 -6.84
C VAL A 53 12.86 3.46 -6.25
N THR A 54 11.96 4.00 -7.08
CA THR A 54 10.62 4.38 -6.60
C THR A 54 9.80 3.17 -6.16
N LEU A 55 9.88 2.04 -6.88
CA LEU A 55 9.25 0.78 -6.47
C LEU A 55 9.86 0.18 -5.19
N GLY A 56 11.17 0.33 -4.96
CA GLY A 56 11.85 -0.09 -3.73
C GLY A 56 11.42 0.74 -2.53
N ALA A 57 11.25 2.05 -2.71
CA ALA A 57 10.64 2.94 -1.72
C ALA A 57 9.15 2.59 -1.46
N ILE A 58 8.42 2.14 -2.48
CA ILE A 58 7.04 1.65 -2.36
C ILE A 58 6.97 0.26 -1.69
N GLY A 59 7.92 -0.64 -1.95
CA GLY A 59 7.99 -1.98 -1.34
C GLY A 59 8.25 -1.92 0.16
N LYS A 60 9.05 -0.95 0.61
CA LYS A 60 9.22 -0.63 2.04
C LYS A 60 7.91 -0.13 2.65
N GLY A 61 7.19 0.77 1.96
CA GLY A 61 5.88 1.27 2.38
C GLY A 61 4.73 0.24 2.37
N ALA A 62 4.74 -0.73 1.45
CA ALA A 62 3.73 -1.80 1.39
C ALA A 62 3.95 -2.87 2.47
N ALA A 63 5.21 -3.22 2.76
CA ALA A 63 5.57 -4.07 3.89
C ALA A 63 5.25 -3.38 5.23
N GLU A 64 5.48 -2.06 5.33
CA GLU A 64 5.08 -1.23 6.47
C GLU A 64 3.55 -1.04 6.58
N GLN A 65 2.80 -1.05 5.47
CA GLN A 65 1.33 -1.03 5.48
C GLN A 65 0.71 -2.35 5.95
N VAL A 66 1.22 -3.49 5.47
CA VAL A 66 0.79 -4.82 5.93
C VAL A 66 1.19 -4.99 7.40
N GLY A 67 2.41 -4.58 7.75
CA GLY A 67 2.87 -4.51 9.14
C GLY A 67 2.02 -3.58 10.00
N GLY A 68 1.64 -2.40 9.52
CA GLY A 68 0.85 -1.40 10.23
C GLY A 68 -0.63 -1.78 10.40
N THR A 69 -1.22 -2.48 9.43
CA THR A 69 -2.59 -3.00 9.54
C THR A 69 -2.66 -4.20 10.49
N LEU A 70 -1.65 -5.08 10.43
CA LEU A 70 -1.48 -6.16 11.40
C LEU A 70 -1.17 -5.61 12.81
N ALA A 71 -0.33 -4.59 12.92
CA ALA A 71 0.01 -3.94 14.18
C ALA A 71 -1.20 -3.21 14.79
N LEU A 72 -2.00 -2.51 13.99
CA LEU A 72 -3.25 -1.89 14.45
C LEU A 72 -4.27 -2.95 14.88
N THR A 73 -4.39 -4.06 14.15
CA THR A 73 -5.26 -5.18 14.53
C THR A 73 -4.80 -5.84 15.83
N ALA A 74 -3.50 -6.07 15.98
CA ALA A 74 -2.90 -6.62 17.19
C ALA A 74 -3.05 -5.66 18.37
N PHE A 75 -2.86 -4.36 18.16
CA PHE A 75 -3.07 -3.31 19.15
C PHE A 75 -4.51 -3.27 19.63
N LYS A 76 -5.50 -3.24 18.72
CA LYS A 76 -6.93 -3.30 19.07
C LYS A 76 -7.26 -4.52 19.92
N LYS A 77 -6.71 -5.68 19.56
CA LYS A 77 -6.88 -6.91 20.33
C LYS A 77 -6.29 -6.79 21.74
N ARG A 78 -5.07 -6.25 21.86
CA ARG A 78 -4.41 -6.02 23.16
C ARG A 78 -5.18 -5.03 24.03
N LEU A 79 -5.63 -3.91 23.46
CA LEU A 79 -6.45 -2.94 24.16
C LEU A 79 -7.76 -3.56 24.65
N HIS A 80 -8.47 -4.29 23.78
CA HIS A 80 -9.71 -4.96 24.16
C HIS A 80 -9.47 -5.97 25.29
N THR A 81 -8.43 -6.80 25.18
CA THR A 81 -8.06 -7.76 26.24
C THR A 81 -7.74 -7.05 27.54
N PHE A 82 -6.91 -6.00 27.50
CA PHE A 82 -6.54 -5.23 28.68
C PHE A 82 -7.77 -4.61 29.35
N MET A 83 -8.62 -3.94 28.58
CA MET A 83 -9.85 -3.31 29.10
C MET A 83 -10.83 -4.35 29.64
N LYS A 84 -10.90 -5.54 29.06
CA LYS A 84 -11.74 -6.64 29.54
C LYS A 84 -11.23 -7.22 30.87
N GLU A 85 -9.93 -7.46 30.98
CA GLU A 85 -9.32 -8.02 32.19
C GLU A 85 -9.37 -7.03 33.36
N ASN A 86 -9.41 -5.73 33.06
CA ASN A 86 -9.33 -4.67 34.04
C ASN A 86 -10.64 -3.87 34.21
N GLU A 87 -11.74 -4.31 33.59
CA GLU A 87 -13.03 -3.60 33.62
C GLU A 87 -13.53 -3.38 35.06
N ASP A 88 -13.45 -4.42 35.90
CA ASP A 88 -13.87 -4.34 37.30
C ASP A 88 -12.95 -3.44 38.12
N GLY A 89 -11.65 -3.47 37.85
CA GLY A 89 -10.67 -2.58 38.49
C GLY A 89 -10.90 -1.11 38.14
N LEU A 90 -11.18 -0.82 36.87
CA LEU A 90 -11.60 0.51 36.39
C LEU A 90 -12.90 0.96 37.06
N SER A 91 -13.89 0.07 37.14
CA SER A 91 -15.17 0.37 37.80
C SER A 91 -14.97 0.70 39.27
N VAL A 92 -14.19 -0.09 40.02
CA VAL A 92 -13.94 0.18 41.44
C VAL A 92 -13.19 1.49 41.64
N ALA A 93 -12.13 1.73 40.86
CA ALA A 93 -11.30 2.93 40.96
C ALA A 93 -12.07 4.23 40.64
N LEU A 94 -13.03 4.17 39.70
CA LEU A 94 -13.72 5.34 39.18
C LEU A 94 -15.11 5.57 39.80
N GLY A 95 -15.50 4.76 40.79
CA GLY A 95 -16.76 4.94 41.53
C GLY A 95 -17.98 4.25 40.89
N GLY A 96 -17.75 3.17 40.14
CA GLY A 96 -18.76 2.29 39.57
C GLY A 96 -18.93 2.44 38.06
N ARG A 97 -19.59 1.46 37.43
CA ARG A 97 -19.81 1.42 35.96
C ARG A 97 -20.71 2.53 35.41
N SER A 98 -21.53 3.14 36.26
CA SER A 98 -22.37 4.29 35.92
C SER A 98 -21.71 5.64 36.21
N SER A 99 -20.49 5.63 36.78
CA SER A 99 -19.77 6.85 37.10
C SER A 99 -19.33 7.59 35.83
N ARG A 100 -19.23 8.91 35.94
CA ARG A 100 -18.72 9.75 34.85
C ARG A 100 -17.29 9.35 34.44
N GLY A 101 -16.46 8.95 35.41
CA GLY A 101 -15.10 8.48 35.15
C GLY A 101 -15.08 7.19 34.33
N PHE A 102 -15.85 6.18 34.72
CA PHE A 102 -15.91 4.92 33.97
C PHE A 102 -16.47 5.12 32.55
N LEU A 103 -17.52 5.93 32.41
CA LEU A 103 -18.12 6.23 31.11
C LEU A 103 -17.20 7.09 30.21
N ALA A 104 -16.24 7.82 30.77
CA ALA A 104 -15.22 8.51 29.98
C ALA A 104 -14.30 7.52 29.25
N PHE A 105 -14.05 6.34 29.82
CA PHE A 105 -13.29 5.24 29.20
C PHE A 105 -14.17 4.31 28.35
N LEU A 106 -15.39 4.00 28.79
CA LEU A 106 -16.27 3.00 28.17
C LEU A 106 -17.74 3.47 28.11
N PRO A 107 -18.08 4.47 27.29
CA PRO A 107 -19.44 5.03 27.23
C PRO A 107 -20.47 4.03 26.71
N GLN A 108 -20.06 3.09 25.85
CA GLN A 108 -20.91 1.98 25.39
C GLN A 108 -20.39 0.61 25.87
N GLY A 109 -19.58 0.60 26.93
CA GLY A 109 -18.94 -0.61 27.44
C GLY A 109 -17.90 -1.20 26.48
N LEU A 110 -17.47 -2.43 26.77
CA LEU A 110 -16.46 -3.15 25.96
C LEU A 110 -16.90 -3.44 24.52
N THR A 111 -18.21 -3.40 24.25
CA THR A 111 -18.76 -3.68 22.92
C THR A 111 -18.30 -2.65 21.89
N GLU A 112 -18.07 -1.41 22.31
CA GLU A 112 -17.48 -0.35 21.48
C GLU A 112 -16.10 -0.78 20.96
N LEU A 113 -15.23 -1.22 21.87
CA LEU A 113 -13.86 -1.64 21.54
C LEU A 113 -13.83 -2.89 20.64
N TYR A 114 -14.77 -3.81 20.86
CA TYR A 114 -14.91 -5.02 20.04
C TYR A 114 -15.36 -4.72 18.61
N ARG A 115 -16.29 -3.78 18.43
CA ARG A 115 -16.87 -3.44 17.12
C ARG A 115 -16.14 -2.30 16.40
N MET A 116 -15.22 -1.63 17.08
CA MET A 116 -14.49 -0.47 16.58
C MET A 116 -13.81 -0.75 15.23
N THR A 117 -14.28 -0.06 14.20
CA THR A 117 -13.67 -0.12 12.86
C THR A 117 -12.32 0.60 12.83
N HIS A 118 -11.52 0.42 11.78
CA HIS A 118 -10.22 1.12 11.67
C HIS A 118 -10.39 2.64 11.57
N THR A 119 -11.51 3.10 10.98
CA THR A 119 -11.86 4.51 10.82
C THR A 119 -12.23 5.18 12.15
N GLU A 120 -12.88 4.44 13.05
CA GLU A 120 -13.33 4.95 14.36
C GLU A 120 -12.23 4.90 15.42
N ALA A 121 -11.23 4.03 15.23
CA ALA A 121 -10.16 3.81 16.19
C ALA A 121 -9.45 5.10 16.66
N PRO A 122 -9.13 6.08 15.80
CA PRO A 122 -8.46 7.29 16.25
C PRO A 122 -9.26 8.10 17.27
N ALA A 123 -10.58 8.22 17.05
CA ALA A 123 -11.44 8.98 17.95
C ALA A 123 -11.61 8.29 19.30
N VAL A 124 -11.81 6.97 19.28
CA VAL A 124 -11.97 6.16 20.50
C VAL A 124 -10.69 6.17 21.34
N LEU A 125 -9.52 6.07 20.72
CA LEU A 125 -8.23 6.02 21.42
C LEU A 125 -7.81 7.39 21.96
N GLN A 126 -8.12 8.46 21.23
CA GLN A 126 -7.92 9.81 21.71
C GLN A 126 -8.78 10.10 22.95
N ARG A 127 -10.05 9.64 22.95
CA ARG A 127 -10.92 9.72 24.12
C ARG A 127 -10.35 8.96 25.32
N ILE A 128 -9.81 7.76 25.12
CA ILE A 128 -9.19 6.98 26.20
C ILE A 128 -7.97 7.69 26.78
N GLY A 129 -7.12 8.30 25.95
CA GLY A 129 -5.99 9.11 26.43
C GLY A 129 -6.45 10.32 27.25
N GLN A 130 -7.49 11.00 26.78
CA GLN A 130 -8.03 12.16 27.48
C GLN A 130 -8.66 11.77 28.83
N ALA A 131 -9.37 10.63 28.88
CA ALA A 131 -9.88 10.07 30.12
C ALA A 131 -8.75 9.62 31.07
N LEU A 132 -7.63 9.13 30.53
CA LEU A 132 -6.44 8.80 31.30
C LEU A 132 -5.84 10.05 31.95
N ASP A 133 -5.67 11.13 31.19
CA ASP A 133 -5.17 12.41 31.73
C ASP A 133 -6.10 12.98 32.81
N ASP A 134 -7.42 12.93 32.58
CA ASP A 134 -8.42 13.49 33.48
C ASP A 134 -8.61 12.67 34.78
N HIS A 135 -8.34 11.36 34.74
CA HIS A 135 -8.63 10.44 35.84
C HIS A 135 -7.41 9.64 36.36
N ALA A 136 -6.20 9.89 35.85
CA ALA A 136 -4.96 9.25 36.29
C ALA A 136 -4.76 9.22 37.81
N PRO A 137 -5.11 10.27 38.60
CA PRO A 137 -4.93 10.23 40.05
C PRO A 137 -5.82 9.22 40.79
N ALA A 138 -6.96 8.84 40.19
CA ALA A 138 -7.90 7.89 40.76
C ALA A 138 -7.57 6.42 40.38
N LEU A 139 -6.66 6.22 39.43
CA LEU A 139 -6.30 4.90 38.93
C LEU A 139 -5.13 4.28 39.72
N PRO A 140 -5.25 3.01 40.13
CA PRO A 140 -4.12 2.24 40.64
C PRO A 140 -2.94 2.19 39.66
N ASP A 141 -1.71 2.20 40.18
CA ASP A 141 -0.48 2.20 39.38
C ASP A 141 -0.46 1.17 38.24
N PRO A 142 -0.84 -0.12 38.45
CA PRO A 142 -0.79 -1.10 37.37
C PRO A 142 -1.75 -0.78 36.21
N LEU A 143 -2.90 -0.16 36.51
CA LEU A 143 -3.91 0.22 35.52
C LEU A 143 -3.45 1.46 34.74
N ARG A 144 -2.93 2.45 35.46
CA ARG A 144 -2.39 3.66 34.86
C ARG A 144 -1.22 3.34 33.93
N SER A 145 -0.19 2.65 34.41
CA SER A 145 1.00 2.32 33.61
C SER A 145 0.65 1.44 32.40
N GLY A 146 -0.32 0.52 32.55
CA GLY A 146 -0.80 -0.31 31.45
C GLY A 146 -1.53 0.50 30.37
N LEU A 147 -2.36 1.47 30.76
CA LEU A 147 -3.05 2.36 29.83
C LEU A 147 -2.09 3.36 29.16
N GLU A 148 -1.14 3.92 29.90
CA GLU A 148 -0.09 4.80 29.37
C GLU A 148 0.73 4.08 28.30
N GLY A 149 1.20 2.85 28.59
CA GLY A 149 1.95 2.05 27.63
C GLY A 149 1.16 1.68 26.37
N LEU A 150 -0.16 1.52 26.47
CA LEU A 150 -1.04 1.34 25.30
C LEU A 150 -1.24 2.65 24.53
N TYR A 151 -1.34 3.79 25.22
CA TYR A 151 -1.47 5.10 24.59
C TYR A 151 -0.20 5.51 23.83
N ASP A 152 0.98 5.21 24.38
CA ASP A 152 2.25 5.44 23.70
C ASP A 152 2.40 4.59 22.43
N GLN A 153 2.03 3.30 22.52
CA GLN A 153 1.98 2.41 21.35
C GLN A 153 1.02 2.92 20.28
N TRP A 154 -0.14 3.46 20.68
CA TRP A 154 -1.07 4.09 19.76
C TRP A 154 -0.49 5.33 19.09
N THR A 155 0.17 6.20 19.84
CA THR A 155 0.77 7.44 19.32
C THR A 155 1.86 7.13 18.30
N GLN A 156 2.71 6.13 18.58
CA GLN A 156 3.71 5.63 17.63
C GLN A 156 3.08 5.04 16.35
N LEU A 157 1.98 4.29 16.48
CA LEU A 157 1.22 3.77 15.34
C LEU A 157 0.55 4.89 14.54
N ARG A 158 0.10 5.97 15.18
CA ARG A 158 -0.52 7.12 14.50
C ARG A 158 0.51 7.97 13.75
N THR A 159 1.68 8.25 14.33
CA THR A 159 2.75 9.00 13.63
C THR A 159 3.24 8.24 12.40
N SER A 160 3.37 6.91 12.50
CA SER A 160 3.72 6.06 11.35
C SER A 160 2.59 5.98 10.31
N GLN A 161 1.32 5.93 10.73
CA GLN A 161 0.17 5.95 9.81
C GLN A 161 -0.07 7.30 9.14
N GLN A 162 0.18 8.42 9.82
CA GLN A 162 0.02 9.76 9.28
C GLN A 162 1.10 10.05 8.22
N TYR A 163 2.35 9.60 8.47
CA TYR A 163 3.41 9.59 7.46
C TYR A 163 3.05 8.70 6.26
N LEU A 164 2.39 7.55 6.50
CA LEU A 164 1.88 6.66 5.45
C LEU A 164 0.71 7.27 4.67
N LEU A 165 -0.20 8.01 5.32
CA LEU A 165 -1.34 8.66 4.68
C LEU A 165 -0.92 9.86 3.83
N GLU A 166 0.02 10.68 4.33
CA GLU A 166 0.65 11.77 3.54
C GLU A 166 1.39 11.21 2.31
N THR A 167 1.94 9.99 2.40
CA THR A 167 2.54 9.30 1.25
C THR A 167 1.54 8.51 0.40
N LEU A 168 0.31 8.26 0.86
CA LEU A 168 -0.75 7.52 0.15
C LEU A 168 -1.73 8.43 -0.59
N ASP A 169 -2.04 9.62 -0.06
CA ASP A 169 -2.79 10.65 -0.79
C ASP A 169 -2.00 11.12 -2.02
N ALA A 170 -0.67 11.03 -1.95
CA ALA A 170 0.20 11.21 -3.12
C ALA A 170 0.14 10.04 -4.14
N LYS A 171 -0.34 8.84 -3.78
CA LYS A 171 -0.10 7.59 -4.56
C LYS A 171 -1.31 6.87 -5.12
N ARG A 172 -2.54 7.36 -4.92
CA ARG A 172 -3.74 6.65 -5.43
C ARG A 172 -4.25 7.10 -6.81
N ASN A 173 -3.65 8.12 -7.43
CA ASN A 173 -4.06 8.57 -8.77
C ASN A 173 -2.93 8.93 -9.74
N GLU A 174 -1.65 8.87 -9.34
CA GLU A 174 -0.58 9.33 -10.22
C GLU A 174 0.11 8.17 -10.95
N ARG A 175 0.07 8.24 -12.28
CA ARG A 175 1.19 7.75 -13.08
C ARG A 175 2.39 8.59 -12.66
N ASP A 176 3.20 8.09 -11.73
CA ASP A 176 4.42 8.81 -11.33
C ASP A 176 5.25 9.13 -12.56
N ALA A 177 5.86 10.33 -12.58
CA ALA A 177 6.63 10.85 -13.72
C ALA A 177 7.64 9.82 -14.24
N GLU A 178 8.21 9.00 -13.36
CA GLU A 178 9.17 7.94 -13.71
C GLU A 178 8.53 6.78 -14.49
N ARG A 179 7.29 6.36 -14.17
CA ARG A 179 6.58 5.35 -14.98
C ARG A 179 6.32 5.89 -16.38
N ILE A 180 5.84 7.14 -16.48
CA ILE A 180 5.60 7.79 -17.79
C ILE A 180 6.90 7.88 -18.57
N ALA A 181 7.99 8.28 -17.92
CA ALA A 181 9.30 8.37 -18.56
C ALA A 181 9.78 7.02 -19.08
N LEU A 182 9.56 5.93 -18.34
CA LEU A 182 9.87 4.57 -18.79
C LEU A 182 9.00 4.16 -19.99
N GLU A 183 7.69 4.40 -19.94
CA GLU A 183 6.78 4.12 -21.08
C GLU A 183 7.23 4.83 -22.35
N MET A 184 7.60 6.11 -22.24
CA MET A 184 8.06 6.91 -23.39
C MET A 184 9.41 6.44 -23.91
N ALA A 185 10.34 6.04 -23.04
CA ALA A 185 11.63 5.48 -23.46
C ALA A 185 11.45 4.16 -24.23
N VAL A 186 10.59 3.27 -23.74
CA VAL A 186 10.27 2.02 -24.41
C VAL A 186 9.54 2.27 -25.73
N LEU A 187 8.59 3.19 -25.78
CA LEU A 187 7.90 3.57 -27.03
C LEU A 187 8.87 4.12 -28.07
N LYS A 188 9.82 4.97 -27.66
CA LYS A 188 10.88 5.47 -28.55
C LYS A 188 11.71 4.32 -29.14
N ALA A 189 12.06 3.32 -28.32
CA ALA A 189 12.78 2.14 -28.81
C ALA A 189 11.96 1.34 -29.83
N VAL A 190 10.67 1.13 -29.59
CA VAL A 190 9.77 0.47 -30.56
C VAL A 190 9.78 1.20 -31.90
N HIS A 191 9.71 2.54 -31.89
CA HIS A 191 9.77 3.32 -33.12
C HIS A 191 11.10 3.23 -33.86
N LEU A 192 12.23 3.25 -33.13
CA LEU A 192 13.55 3.14 -33.75
C LEU A 192 13.78 1.75 -34.36
N VAL A 193 13.36 0.70 -33.67
CA VAL A 193 13.43 -0.68 -34.20
C VAL A 193 12.52 -0.81 -35.42
N ALA A 194 11.27 -0.36 -35.33
CA ALA A 194 10.33 -0.42 -36.45
C ALA A 194 10.82 0.36 -37.68
N LEU A 195 11.53 1.48 -37.47
CA LEU A 195 12.14 2.24 -38.56
C LEU A 195 13.29 1.48 -39.22
N LYS A 196 14.16 0.83 -38.43
CA LYS A 196 15.30 0.05 -38.95
C LYS A 196 14.85 -1.23 -39.68
N TYR A 197 13.80 -1.89 -39.19
CA TYR A 197 13.26 -3.13 -39.73
C TYR A 197 11.94 -2.92 -40.48
N LEU A 198 11.82 -1.83 -41.25
CA LEU A 198 10.58 -1.48 -41.93
C LEU A 198 10.11 -2.64 -42.84
N GLY A 199 8.91 -3.18 -42.58
CA GLY A 199 8.34 -4.31 -43.31
C GLY A 199 8.90 -5.69 -42.95
N ASN A 200 9.85 -5.77 -42.02
CA ASN A 200 10.41 -7.02 -41.50
C ASN A 200 9.99 -7.21 -40.02
N GLU A 201 8.79 -7.74 -39.83
CA GLU A 201 8.18 -7.94 -38.50
C GLU A 201 9.02 -8.90 -37.63
N GLU A 202 9.47 -10.04 -38.18
CA GLU A 202 10.28 -11.02 -37.46
C GLU A 202 11.61 -10.41 -36.94
N GLY A 203 12.24 -9.56 -37.76
CA GLY A 203 13.46 -8.84 -37.38
C GLY A 203 13.26 -7.84 -36.25
N ALA A 204 12.06 -7.27 -36.12
CA ALA A 204 11.69 -6.35 -35.05
C ALA A 204 11.21 -7.06 -33.78
N GLU A 205 10.48 -8.17 -33.90
CA GLU A 205 9.88 -8.91 -32.78
C GLU A 205 10.94 -9.49 -31.82
N ARG A 206 12.12 -9.86 -32.32
CA ARG A 206 13.21 -10.40 -31.49
C ARG A 206 13.66 -9.46 -30.36
N PHE A 207 13.36 -8.16 -30.46
CA PHE A 207 13.71 -7.16 -29.45
C PHE A 207 12.64 -6.99 -28.36
N PHE A 208 11.41 -7.48 -28.55
CA PHE A 208 10.28 -7.17 -27.68
C PHE A 208 9.44 -8.39 -27.32
N ALA A 209 9.62 -8.90 -26.11
CA ALA A 209 8.84 -10.02 -25.58
C ALA A 209 7.43 -9.61 -25.10
N GLU A 210 6.48 -9.42 -26.01
CA GLU A 210 5.11 -8.92 -25.72
C GLU A 210 4.37 -9.70 -24.62
N HIS A 211 4.63 -11.00 -24.50
CA HIS A 211 4.01 -11.87 -23.49
C HIS A 211 4.26 -11.40 -22.04
N LEU A 212 5.34 -10.66 -21.79
CA LEU A 212 5.66 -10.10 -20.46
C LEU A 212 4.69 -9.01 -20.02
N LEU A 213 3.98 -8.37 -20.96
CA LEU A 213 2.97 -7.34 -20.68
C LEU A 213 1.61 -7.96 -20.32
N LYS A 214 1.37 -9.23 -20.65
CA LYS A 214 0.10 -9.92 -20.46
C LYS A 214 0.10 -10.72 -19.15
N GLY A 215 -0.88 -10.49 -18.29
CA GLY A 215 -1.07 -11.32 -17.09
C GLY A 215 -1.48 -12.75 -17.44
N LYS A 216 -1.03 -13.75 -16.66
CA LYS A 216 -1.61 -15.10 -16.72
C LYS A 216 -3.13 -14.97 -16.54
N ARG A 217 -3.90 -15.25 -17.60
CA ARG A 217 -5.36 -15.41 -17.47
C ARG A 217 -5.58 -16.51 -16.44
N ARG A 218 -6.16 -16.18 -15.28
CA ARG A 218 -6.76 -17.21 -14.42
C ARG A 218 -7.78 -17.92 -15.31
N LYS A 219 -7.52 -19.18 -15.69
CA LYS A 219 -8.54 -20.08 -16.23
C LYS A 219 -9.67 -20.03 -15.19
N LYS A 220 -10.77 -19.38 -15.53
CA LYS A 220 -12.00 -19.46 -14.74
C LYS A 220 -12.34 -20.94 -14.74
N LYS A 221 -12.32 -21.57 -13.56
CA LYS A 221 -12.91 -22.89 -13.35
C LYS A 221 -14.42 -22.73 -13.59
N GLU A 222 -14.84 -22.75 -14.84
CA GLU A 222 -16.19 -23.09 -15.27
C GLU A 222 -16.16 -24.56 -15.68
N GLU A 223 -15.97 -25.42 -14.68
CA GLU A 223 -16.09 -26.89 -14.79
C GLU A 223 -16.52 -27.47 -13.43
N ALA A 224 -17.31 -26.72 -12.67
CA ALA A 224 -17.94 -27.15 -11.42
C ALA A 224 -19.36 -26.59 -11.29
N ALA A 225 -20.08 -26.48 -12.42
CA ALA A 225 -21.53 -26.25 -12.47
C ALA A 225 -22.17 -27.15 -13.54
N ALA A 226 -21.59 -28.33 -13.75
CA ALA A 226 -22.17 -29.44 -14.50
C ALA A 226 -22.07 -30.70 -13.63
N VAL A 227 -22.79 -30.68 -12.51
CA VAL A 227 -23.34 -31.86 -11.84
C VAL A 227 -24.71 -31.46 -11.31
#